data_AF-A0A5C7DU59-F1
#
_entry.id   AF-A0A5C7DU59-F1
#
_cell.length_a   1.000
_cell.length_b   1.000
_cell.length_c   1.000
_cell.angle_alpha   90.00
_cell.angle_beta   90.00
_cell.angle_gamma   90.00
#
_symmetry.space_group_name_H-M   'P 1'
#
loop_
_entity.id
_entity.type
_entity.pdbx_description
1 polymer ?
#
loop_
_entity_poly.entity_id
_entity_poly.type
_entity_poly.pdbx_seq_one_letter_code
_entity_poly.pdbx_strand_id
1 'polypeptide(L)'
;MVFARKRSNKKWFFLVFLVLIIIAAFVLNTGWFERGVPIIKTKAEVIYSNLNNPITIEIDDKITLKDVKVTLFKDNELNGQILVNEKVQGKKKNIRFDLKLPKLAYKEKINSYKLLIEASDSSFWNLFLGNIASKEVKIIVDTKNPAVDIINNSYQIEQGGVGSVVFKANDENLEDVYIITDKDRVFKAIPFVKKGYYAALIPWDVKDENFRAYIVAKDKAGNINKQRIRYYFANKKYRVSNIKLNDKFIDGKIEFLAKTYAPKGRELTRLEKFKFVNEDLRNSNEALIHEITSKVPDDIINNFKINLFAPLKNGQKVADYADHRFYSYNNEPLSSSYHMGLDLASVKEAPIISNNDGEVVLVQENGIYGLNIIIYHGFGIYTLYGHCTDAKVNVGDKVKAGEIIGTTGTTGLALGDHVHFGVLVQGIEVRPEQWQDAKWIKDNIYNVLNSSKKKILSE
;
A
#
# COMPACT_ATOMS: atom_id res chain seq x y z
N MET A 1 61.57 85.07 10.40
CA MET A 1 61.91 83.64 10.28
C MET A 1 60.62 82.86 10.01
N VAL A 2 60.49 82.34 8.78
CA VAL A 2 59.67 81.21 8.29
C VAL A 2 58.18 81.10 8.70
N PHE A 3 57.29 81.32 7.71
CA PHE A 3 55.94 80.77 7.66
C PHE A 3 55.98 79.23 7.61
N ALA A 4 55.56 78.55 8.68
CA ALA A 4 55.30 77.12 8.64
C ALA A 4 53.87 76.86 8.12
N ARG A 5 53.76 76.53 6.84
CA ARG A 5 52.53 76.10 6.16
C ARG A 5 52.02 74.81 6.81
N LYS A 6 50.98 74.89 7.65
CA LYS A 6 50.29 73.72 8.22
C LYS A 6 49.72 72.89 7.06
N ARG A 7 50.35 71.76 6.74
CA ARG A 7 49.90 70.82 5.69
C ARG A 7 48.44 70.46 5.98
N SER A 8 47.55 70.73 5.03
CA SER A 8 46.14 70.38 5.08
C SER A 8 46.00 68.84 5.20
N ASN A 9 45.58 68.37 6.38
CA ASN A 9 45.28 66.96 6.65
C ASN A 9 44.07 66.43 5.86
N LYS A 10 43.43 67.23 4.99
CA LYS A 10 42.28 66.79 4.18
C LYS A 10 42.60 65.57 3.31
N LYS A 11 43.82 65.45 2.78
CA LYS A 11 44.23 64.26 2.00
C LYS A 11 44.35 63.01 2.88
N TRP A 12 44.80 63.15 4.13
CA TRP A 12 44.90 62.05 5.08
C TRP A 12 43.52 61.61 5.59
N PHE A 13 42.64 62.57 5.91
CA PHE A 13 41.23 62.29 6.22
C PHE A 13 40.49 61.61 5.06
N PHE A 14 40.71 62.07 3.82
CA PHE A 14 40.13 61.43 2.64
C PHE A 14 40.66 60.00 2.44
N LEU A 15 41.96 59.78 2.66
CA LEU A 15 42.57 58.45 2.54
C LEU A 15 42.08 57.49 3.63
N VAL A 16 41.96 57.96 4.87
CA VAL A 16 41.36 57.20 5.99
C VAL A 16 39.89 56.89 5.69
N PHE A 17 39.13 57.86 5.17
CA PHE A 17 37.74 57.65 4.77
C PHE A 17 37.61 56.62 3.64
N LEU A 18 38.50 56.67 2.64
CA LEU A 18 38.50 55.71 1.54
C LEU A 18 38.88 54.30 2.01
N VAL A 19 39.85 54.18 2.93
CA VAL A 19 40.20 52.91 3.59
C VAL A 19 39.03 52.38 4.42
N LEU A 20 38.31 53.24 5.14
CA LEU A 20 37.10 52.86 5.87
C LEU A 20 35.99 52.39 4.93
N ILE A 21 35.81 53.01 3.76
CA ILE A 21 34.86 52.55 2.75
C ILE A 21 35.26 51.20 2.18
N ILE A 22 36.55 50.97 1.89
CA ILE A 22 37.04 49.70 1.36
C ILE A 22 36.92 48.59 2.43
N ILE A 23 37.24 48.88 3.68
CA ILE A 23 37.04 47.96 4.81
C ILE A 23 35.54 47.69 4.99
N ALA A 24 34.69 48.71 4.93
CA ALA A 24 33.25 48.54 5.02
C ALA A 24 32.70 47.69 3.86
N ALA A 25 33.13 47.95 2.62
CA ALA A 25 32.74 47.16 1.46
C ALA A 25 33.24 45.71 1.53
N PHE A 26 34.47 45.49 2.03
CA PHE A 26 35.02 44.16 2.26
C PHE A 26 34.25 43.40 3.35
N VAL A 27 33.96 44.06 4.48
CA VAL A 27 33.19 43.51 5.60
C VAL A 27 31.74 43.20 5.20
N LEU A 28 31.09 44.08 4.43
CA LEU A 28 29.75 43.87 3.88
C LEU A 28 29.68 42.70 2.87
N ASN A 29 30.82 42.31 2.29
CA ASN A 29 30.94 41.15 1.40
C ASN A 29 31.39 39.87 2.12
N THR A 30 31.54 39.91 3.45
CA THR A 30 31.75 38.70 4.26
C THR A 30 30.43 38.04 4.62
N GLY A 31 30.46 36.74 4.97
CA GLY A 31 29.27 36.02 5.43
C GLY A 31 28.57 36.63 6.65
N TRP A 32 29.21 37.56 7.37
CA TRP A 32 28.59 38.22 8.52
C TRP A 32 27.44 39.16 8.17
N PHE A 33 27.32 39.59 6.91
CA PHE A 33 26.24 40.46 6.41
C PHE A 33 25.40 39.78 5.33
N GLU A 34 25.27 38.45 5.39
CA GLU A 34 24.41 37.73 4.44
C GLU A 34 22.95 38.18 4.53
N ARG A 35 22.24 38.07 3.41
CA ARG A 35 20.81 38.42 3.30
C ARG A 35 19.89 37.20 3.28
N GLY A 36 20.43 36.02 3.56
CA GLY A 36 19.65 34.79 3.61
C GLY A 36 18.74 34.79 4.83
N VAL A 37 17.46 34.47 4.66
CA VAL A 37 16.54 34.28 5.78
C VAL A 37 16.54 32.80 6.21
N PRO A 38 16.30 32.49 7.49
CA PRO A 38 16.06 31.12 7.93
C PRO A 38 14.92 30.44 7.14
N ILE A 39 15.05 29.14 6.89
CA ILE A 39 14.06 28.33 6.18
C ILE A 39 13.28 27.49 7.20
N ILE A 40 11.99 27.80 7.35
CA ILE A 40 11.08 27.08 8.25
C ILE A 40 10.35 25.96 7.48
N LYS A 41 10.68 24.72 7.80
CA LYS A 41 10.06 23.51 7.24
C LYS A 41 9.01 22.95 8.19
N THR A 42 7.87 22.63 7.63
CA THR A 42 6.72 22.04 8.32
C THR A 42 6.13 20.96 7.42
N LYS A 43 5.42 19.99 8.02
CA LYS A 43 4.83 18.88 7.26
C LYS A 43 3.86 19.35 6.16
N ALA A 44 3.10 20.40 6.45
CA ALA A 44 2.18 21.05 5.52
C ALA A 44 1.89 22.49 6.00
N GLU A 45 1.19 23.26 5.17
CA GLU A 45 0.63 24.57 5.55
C GLU A 45 -0.65 24.43 6.39
N VAL A 46 -1.40 23.34 6.19
CA VAL A 46 -2.55 22.96 7.00
C VAL A 46 -2.28 21.61 7.65
N ILE A 47 -2.33 21.55 8.97
CA ILE A 47 -2.10 20.34 9.76
C ILE A 47 -3.40 19.96 10.47
N TYR A 48 -3.83 18.71 10.34
CA TYR A 48 -4.92 18.16 11.12
C TYR A 48 -4.37 17.52 12.39
N SER A 49 -4.98 17.79 13.55
CA SER A 49 -4.48 17.29 14.83
C SER A 49 -5.59 16.85 15.76
N ASN A 50 -5.40 15.69 16.36
CA ASN A 50 -6.21 15.18 17.47
C ASN A 50 -5.67 15.56 18.86
N LEU A 51 -4.69 16.47 18.90
CA LEU A 51 -4.04 17.00 20.11
C LEU A 51 -3.21 15.98 20.92
N ASN A 52 -3.16 14.72 20.50
CA ASN A 52 -2.35 13.69 21.17
C ASN A 52 -0.93 13.62 20.61
N ASN A 53 -0.79 13.79 19.30
CA ASN A 53 0.49 13.73 18.61
C ASN A 53 1.16 15.11 18.54
N PRO A 54 2.49 15.20 18.75
CA PRO A 54 3.20 16.45 18.63
C PRO A 54 3.28 16.92 17.17
N ILE A 55 3.41 18.24 16.98
CA ILE A 55 3.67 18.86 15.69
C ILE A 55 5.16 19.11 15.55
N THR A 56 5.80 18.43 14.61
CA THR A 56 7.22 18.60 14.32
C THR A 56 7.46 19.80 13.40
N ILE A 57 8.43 20.62 13.77
CA ILE A 57 8.92 21.78 13.00
C ILE A 57 10.43 21.69 12.92
N GLU A 58 10.96 21.93 11.73
CA GLU A 58 12.39 21.98 11.47
C GLU A 58 12.75 23.35 10.91
N ILE A 59 13.81 23.95 11.43
CA ILE A 59 14.27 25.28 11.03
C ILE A 59 15.73 25.16 10.64
N ASP A 60 16.02 25.52 9.39
CA ASP A 60 17.36 25.49 8.80
C ASP A 60 17.85 26.91 8.52
N ASP A 61 19.12 27.16 8.75
CA ASP A 61 19.77 28.43 8.42
C ASP A 61 21.16 28.19 7.79
N LYS A 62 21.60 29.11 6.93
CA LYS A 62 22.90 29.00 6.26
C LYS A 62 24.06 29.29 7.21
N ILE A 63 23.87 30.17 8.20
CA ILE A 63 24.91 30.59 9.15
C ILE A 63 24.70 29.99 10.52
N THR A 64 23.78 30.51 11.31
CA THR A 64 23.57 30.18 12.73
C THR A 64 22.29 30.86 13.16
N LEU A 65 21.36 30.06 13.68
CA LEU A 65 20.13 30.56 14.28
C LEU A 65 20.45 31.30 15.58
N LYS A 66 19.73 32.39 15.83
CA LYS A 66 19.90 33.26 17.01
C LYS A 66 18.71 33.15 17.96
N ASP A 67 17.51 33.38 17.45
CA ASP A 67 16.28 33.33 18.24
C ASP A 67 15.21 32.54 17.48
N VAL A 68 14.49 31.66 18.17
CA VAL A 68 13.31 30.97 17.65
C VAL A 68 12.15 31.19 18.60
N LYS A 69 11.05 31.70 18.06
CA LYS A 69 9.81 31.90 18.78
C LYS A 69 8.66 31.22 18.06
N VAL A 70 7.88 30.44 18.82
CA VAL A 70 6.67 29.82 18.32
C VAL A 70 5.50 30.28 19.17
N THR A 71 4.52 30.91 18.53
CA THR A 71 3.31 31.42 19.17
C THR A 71 2.08 30.70 18.62
N LEU A 72 1.25 30.18 19.50
CA LEU A 72 0.01 29.48 19.19
C LEU A 72 -1.18 30.40 19.48
N PHE A 73 -1.99 30.67 18.48
CA PHE A 73 -3.24 31.42 18.60
C PHE A 73 -4.42 30.46 18.52
N LYS A 74 -5.41 30.63 19.39
CA LYS A 74 -6.65 29.84 19.40
C LYS A 74 -7.65 30.48 18.46
N ASP A 75 -8.18 29.72 17.49
CA ASP A 75 -9.16 30.19 16.50
C ASP A 75 -8.80 31.58 15.93
N ASN A 76 -9.59 32.61 16.25
CA ASN A 76 -9.38 34.01 15.82
C ASN A 76 -8.94 34.93 16.98
N GLU A 77 -8.47 34.38 18.10
CA GLU A 77 -7.98 35.17 19.22
C GLU A 77 -6.72 35.95 18.85
N LEU A 78 -6.64 37.20 19.32
CA LEU A 78 -5.48 38.07 19.14
C LEU A 78 -4.34 37.75 20.12
N ASN A 79 -4.68 37.13 21.27
CA ASN A 79 -3.71 36.77 22.29
C ASN A 79 -3.17 35.37 22.03
N GLY A 80 -1.89 35.28 21.68
CA GLY A 80 -1.20 34.01 21.44
C GLY A 80 -0.46 33.49 22.68
N GLN A 81 -0.50 32.17 22.87
CA GLN A 81 0.34 31.48 23.85
C GLN A 81 1.71 31.18 23.25
N ILE A 82 2.79 31.59 23.91
CA ILE A 82 4.15 31.26 23.49
C ILE A 82 4.43 29.80 23.87
N LEU A 83 4.66 28.95 22.87
CA LEU A 83 5.05 27.54 23.07
C LEU A 83 6.57 27.36 23.12
N VAL A 84 7.29 28.16 22.34
CA VAL A 84 8.76 28.17 22.29
C VAL A 84 9.24 29.61 22.28
N ASN A 85 10.27 29.90 23.07
CA ASN A 85 11.03 31.14 23.04
C ASN A 85 12.48 30.81 23.39
N GLU A 86 13.19 30.25 22.43
CA GLU A 86 14.56 29.75 22.60
C GLU A 86 15.56 30.74 22.01
N LYS A 87 16.51 31.14 22.86
CA LYS A 87 17.73 31.81 22.42
C LYS A 87 18.77 30.74 22.10
N VAL A 88 19.08 30.58 20.83
CA VAL A 88 19.93 29.50 20.33
C VAL A 88 21.37 29.78 20.75
N GLN A 89 21.91 28.89 21.58
CA GLN A 89 23.30 28.96 22.02
C GLN A 89 24.22 28.15 21.10
N GLY A 90 25.33 28.75 20.68
CA GLY A 90 26.35 28.12 19.83
C GLY A 90 26.03 28.18 18.34
N LYS A 91 26.91 27.62 17.51
CA LYS A 91 26.83 27.65 16.02
C LYS A 91 25.86 26.61 15.45
N LYS A 92 24.61 26.58 15.94
CA LYS A 92 23.59 25.63 15.44
C LYS A 92 22.92 26.19 14.19
N LYS A 93 22.92 25.36 13.13
CA LYS A 93 22.32 25.69 11.82
C LYS A 93 20.96 25.05 11.60
N ASN A 94 20.65 23.97 12.30
CA ASN A 94 19.39 23.26 12.22
C ASN A 94 18.87 23.04 13.65
N ILE A 95 17.58 23.31 13.85
CA ILE A 95 16.88 23.00 15.11
C ILE A 95 15.54 22.34 14.77
N ARG A 96 15.19 21.33 15.57
CA ARG A 96 13.92 20.62 15.50
C ARG A 96 13.15 20.77 16.80
N PHE A 97 11.87 21.09 16.70
CA PHE A 97 10.92 21.14 17.81
C PHE A 97 9.77 20.17 17.58
N ASP A 98 9.45 19.36 18.59
CA ASP A 98 8.24 18.54 18.62
C ASP A 98 7.23 19.17 19.60
N LEU A 99 6.34 20.00 19.05
CA LEU A 99 5.41 20.82 19.83
C LEU A 99 4.20 20.02 20.28
N LYS A 100 3.99 19.91 21.60
CA LYS A 100 2.73 19.39 22.15
C LYS A 100 1.72 20.52 22.25
N LEU A 101 0.57 20.34 21.61
CA LEU A 101 -0.54 21.28 21.74
C LEU A 101 -1.17 21.18 23.12
N PRO A 102 -1.71 22.30 23.67
CA PRO A 102 -2.40 22.28 24.94
C PRO A 102 -3.63 21.36 24.88
N LYS A 103 -3.83 20.56 25.93
CA LYS A 103 -5.06 19.79 26.09
C LYS A 103 -6.22 20.75 26.33
N LEU A 104 -7.37 20.47 25.74
CA LEU A 104 -8.59 21.25 25.94
C LEU A 104 -9.08 21.09 27.38
N ALA A 105 -9.51 22.20 28.00
CA ALA A 105 -10.22 22.14 29.25
C ALA A 105 -11.58 21.45 29.09
N TYR A 106 -12.17 20.98 30.20
CA TYR A 106 -13.47 20.31 30.17
C TYR A 106 -14.55 21.24 29.54
N LYS A 107 -15.21 20.77 28.47
CA LYS A 107 -16.19 21.49 27.64
C LYS A 107 -15.65 22.62 26.75
N GLU A 108 -14.34 22.89 26.73
CA GLU A 108 -13.74 23.82 25.78
C GLU A 108 -13.83 23.23 24.36
N LYS A 109 -14.30 24.03 23.39
CA LYS A 109 -14.36 23.65 21.98
C LYS A 109 -13.47 24.60 21.19
N ILE A 110 -12.42 24.06 20.60
CA ILE A 110 -11.52 24.77 19.69
C ILE A 110 -11.59 24.05 18.36
N ASN A 111 -11.84 24.80 17.28
CA ASN A 111 -11.94 24.23 15.94
C ASN A 111 -10.60 24.32 15.20
N SER A 112 -9.78 25.31 15.55
CA SER A 112 -8.49 25.55 14.91
C SER A 112 -7.50 26.26 15.82
N TYR A 113 -6.22 26.07 15.52
CA TYR A 113 -5.16 26.95 15.97
C TYR A 113 -4.45 27.58 14.78
N LYS A 114 -3.82 28.72 15.01
CA LYS A 114 -2.82 29.28 14.11
C LYS A 114 -1.47 29.26 14.80
N LEU A 115 -0.49 28.64 14.17
CA LEU A 115 0.87 28.60 14.67
C LEU A 115 1.72 29.61 13.89
N LEU A 116 2.20 30.64 14.57
CA LEU A 116 3.16 31.59 14.03
C LEU A 116 4.56 31.19 14.48
N ILE A 117 5.40 30.83 13.52
CA ILE A 117 6.80 30.44 13.74
C ILE A 117 7.67 31.58 13.26
N GLU A 118 8.49 32.13 14.14
CA GLU A 118 9.42 33.21 13.87
C GLU A 118 10.84 32.72 14.19
N ALA A 119 11.77 32.88 13.25
CA ALA A 119 13.16 32.52 13.44
C ALA A 119 14.06 33.64 12.93
N SER A 120 15.12 33.95 13.68
CA SER A 120 16.12 34.93 13.25
C SER A 120 17.52 34.34 13.25
N ASP A 121 18.36 34.83 12.33
CA ASP A 121 19.77 34.48 12.26
C ASP A 121 20.64 35.39 13.14
N SER A 122 21.92 35.02 13.27
CA SER A 122 22.93 35.82 13.97
C SER A 122 23.71 36.78 13.05
N SER A 123 23.20 37.09 11.85
CA SER A 123 23.88 37.99 10.93
C SER A 123 23.86 39.44 11.44
N PHE A 124 24.80 40.25 10.96
CA PHE A 124 24.87 41.68 11.27
C PHE A 124 24.01 42.53 10.33
N TRP A 125 23.24 41.89 9.45
CA TRP A 125 22.26 42.56 8.62
C TRP A 125 21.18 43.24 9.49
N ASN A 126 20.55 44.30 8.97
CA ASN A 126 19.58 45.15 9.70
C ASN A 126 20.10 45.69 11.04
N LEU A 127 21.30 46.30 11.06
CA LEU A 127 21.89 46.92 12.26
C LEU A 127 22.07 45.90 13.41
N PHE A 128 22.70 44.76 13.14
CA PHE A 128 22.96 43.69 14.14
C PHE A 128 21.71 42.94 14.65
N LEU A 129 20.54 43.18 14.05
CA LEU A 129 19.30 42.48 14.40
C LEU A 129 19.16 41.12 13.71
N GLY A 130 19.85 40.91 12.58
CA GLY A 130 19.78 39.69 11.77
C GLY A 130 18.63 39.70 10.77
N ASN A 131 18.52 38.63 9.98
CA ASN A 131 17.36 38.37 9.13
C ASN A 131 16.29 37.59 9.90
N ILE A 132 15.01 37.88 9.63
CA ILE A 132 13.87 37.22 10.28
C ILE A 132 13.04 36.50 9.22
N ALA A 133 12.73 35.23 9.47
CA ALA A 133 11.73 34.47 8.74
C ALA A 133 10.49 34.27 9.62
N SER A 134 9.31 34.40 9.02
CA SER A 134 8.05 34.05 9.67
C SER A 134 7.25 33.09 8.79
N LYS A 135 6.57 32.13 9.42
CA LYS A 135 5.68 31.20 8.75
C LYS A 135 4.43 30.96 9.60
N GLU A 136 3.27 31.11 8.97
CA GLU A 136 2.00 30.73 9.58
C GLU A 136 1.60 29.32 9.14
N VAL A 137 1.14 28.52 10.10
CA VAL A 137 0.59 27.18 9.85
C VAL A 137 -0.79 27.11 10.49
N LYS A 138 -1.79 26.72 9.69
CA LYS A 138 -3.14 26.48 10.21
C LYS A 138 -3.24 25.06 10.75
N ILE A 139 -3.72 24.92 11.97
CA ILE A 139 -3.98 23.63 12.60
C ILE A 139 -5.50 23.47 12.70
N ILE A 140 -6.05 22.45 12.08
CA ILE A 140 -7.46 22.07 12.23
C ILE A 140 -7.53 21.04 13.35
N VAL A 141 -8.32 21.34 14.38
CA VAL A 141 -8.48 20.45 15.54
C VAL A 141 -9.62 19.49 15.26
N ASP A 142 -9.28 18.21 15.19
CA ASP A 142 -10.25 17.14 15.00
C ASP A 142 -9.93 15.99 15.97
N THR A 143 -10.77 15.87 16.99
CA THR A 143 -10.62 14.87 18.06
C THR A 143 -11.66 13.76 17.97
N LYS A 144 -12.48 13.75 16.91
CA LYS A 144 -13.56 12.77 16.76
C LYS A 144 -13.02 11.59 15.97
N ASN A 145 -13.39 10.38 16.39
CA ASN A 145 -13.10 9.20 15.59
C ASN A 145 -14.06 9.14 14.40
N PRO A 146 -13.60 8.70 13.21
CA PRO A 146 -14.47 8.37 12.09
C PRO A 146 -15.58 7.41 12.51
N ALA A 147 -16.79 7.59 11.99
CA ALA A 147 -17.89 6.65 12.22
C ALA A 147 -17.83 5.50 11.21
N VAL A 148 -18.05 4.27 11.67
CA VAL A 148 -18.05 3.06 10.83
C VAL A 148 -19.27 2.20 11.17
N ASP A 149 -20.13 1.97 10.18
CA ASP A 149 -21.35 1.18 10.32
C ASP A 149 -21.40 0.06 9.27
N ILE A 150 -21.45 -1.19 9.72
CA ILE A 150 -21.64 -2.33 8.80
C ILE A 150 -23.10 -2.39 8.37
N ILE A 151 -23.33 -2.36 7.05
CA ILE A 151 -24.67 -2.41 6.47
C ILE A 151 -25.09 -3.86 6.28
N ASN A 152 -24.21 -4.66 5.68
CA ASN A 152 -24.40 -6.10 5.51
C ASN A 152 -23.05 -6.79 5.26
N ASN A 153 -22.97 -8.09 5.53
CA ASN A 153 -21.82 -8.93 5.19
C ASN A 153 -22.26 -10.37 4.96
N SER A 154 -21.41 -11.19 4.33
CA SER A 154 -21.65 -12.64 4.25
C SER A 154 -21.85 -13.20 5.64
N TYR A 155 -22.81 -14.11 5.81
CA TYR A 155 -23.07 -14.74 7.11
C TYR A 155 -21.90 -15.62 7.56
N GLN A 156 -21.32 -16.38 6.63
CA GLN A 156 -20.26 -17.37 6.89
C GLN A 156 -19.04 -17.10 6.01
N ILE A 157 -17.87 -17.51 6.49
CA ILE A 157 -16.64 -17.62 5.72
C ILE A 157 -15.95 -18.96 6.03
N GLU A 158 -15.30 -19.52 5.02
CA GLU A 158 -14.55 -20.77 5.11
C GLU A 158 -13.06 -20.50 4.97
N GLN A 159 -12.21 -21.30 5.61
CA GLN A 159 -10.76 -21.25 5.42
C GLN A 159 -10.44 -21.52 3.95
N GLY A 160 -9.65 -20.68 3.29
CA GLY A 160 -9.42 -20.70 1.84
C GLY A 160 -10.54 -20.06 1.01
N GLY A 161 -11.58 -19.49 1.64
CA GLY A 161 -12.74 -18.91 0.96
C GLY A 161 -12.79 -17.39 1.02
N VAL A 162 -13.94 -16.83 0.61
CA VAL A 162 -14.17 -15.37 0.56
C VAL A 162 -15.43 -14.99 1.33
N GLY A 163 -15.36 -13.87 2.06
CA GLY A 163 -16.52 -13.16 2.59
C GLY A 163 -16.67 -11.79 1.93
N SER A 164 -17.90 -11.29 1.81
CA SER A 164 -18.16 -9.91 1.39
C SER A 164 -18.60 -9.06 2.57
N VAL A 165 -18.42 -7.74 2.44
CA VAL A 165 -18.94 -6.74 3.38
C VAL A 165 -19.29 -5.47 2.62
N VAL A 166 -20.38 -4.83 3.05
CA VAL A 166 -20.75 -3.46 2.66
C VAL A 166 -20.94 -2.66 3.94
N PHE A 167 -20.34 -1.47 3.97
CA PHE A 167 -20.33 -0.62 5.16
C PHE A 167 -20.29 0.85 4.79
N LYS A 168 -20.65 1.69 5.76
CA LYS A 168 -20.53 3.14 5.71
C LYS A 168 -19.33 3.54 6.55
N ALA A 169 -18.50 4.43 6.02
CA ALA A 169 -17.48 5.13 6.78
C ALA A 169 -17.64 6.64 6.52
N ASN A 170 -17.84 7.41 7.58
CA ASN A 170 -18.00 8.85 7.48
C ASN A 170 -17.06 9.58 8.43
N ASP A 171 -16.49 10.66 7.92
CA ASP A 171 -15.77 11.68 8.66
C ASP A 171 -15.65 12.91 7.74
N GLU A 172 -15.60 14.13 8.29
CA GLU A 172 -15.40 15.34 7.48
C GLU A 172 -14.02 15.34 6.80
N ASN A 173 -13.03 14.76 7.46
CA ASN A 173 -11.62 14.71 7.08
C ASN A 173 -11.11 13.28 6.88
N LEU A 174 -11.99 12.36 6.45
CA LEU A 174 -11.64 10.98 6.17
C LEU A 174 -10.45 10.91 5.20
N GLU A 175 -9.42 10.15 5.58
CA GLU A 175 -8.19 9.98 4.81
C GLU A 175 -8.14 8.59 4.19
N ASP A 176 -8.23 7.55 5.02
CA ASP A 176 -8.07 6.16 4.60
C ASP A 176 -9.24 5.29 5.08
N VAL A 177 -9.68 4.36 4.23
CA VAL A 177 -10.64 3.31 4.56
C VAL A 177 -10.19 1.99 3.96
N TYR A 178 -10.00 0.97 4.80
CA TYR A 178 -9.51 -0.33 4.36
C TYR A 178 -9.96 -1.44 5.31
N ILE A 179 -9.74 -2.69 4.91
CA ILE A 179 -9.90 -3.87 5.77
C ILE A 179 -8.52 -4.33 6.21
N ILE A 180 -8.37 -4.71 7.48
CA ILE A 180 -7.18 -5.38 8.00
C ILE A 180 -7.55 -6.69 8.67
N THR A 181 -6.73 -7.73 8.50
CA THR A 181 -6.89 -8.99 9.22
C THR A 181 -6.08 -9.02 10.53
N ASP A 182 -6.26 -10.07 11.34
CA ASP A 182 -5.41 -10.38 12.49
C ASP A 182 -4.02 -10.91 12.11
N LYS A 183 -3.73 -11.03 10.81
CA LYS A 183 -2.41 -11.32 10.23
C LYS A 183 -1.78 -10.10 9.57
N ASP A 184 -2.26 -8.91 9.92
CA ASP A 184 -1.81 -7.62 9.38
C ASP A 184 -1.90 -7.49 7.85
N ARG A 185 -2.69 -8.34 7.19
CA ARG A 185 -2.97 -8.21 5.76
C ARG A 185 -4.00 -7.12 5.53
N VAL A 186 -3.71 -6.22 4.60
CA VAL A 186 -4.57 -5.09 4.24
C VAL A 186 -5.28 -5.37 2.92
N PHE A 187 -6.59 -5.17 2.89
CA PHE A 187 -7.39 -5.25 1.68
C PHE A 187 -8.09 -3.92 1.43
N LYS A 188 -8.18 -3.56 0.16
CA LYS A 188 -8.84 -2.34 -0.29
C LYS A 188 -10.34 -2.44 -0.07
N ALA A 189 -10.93 -1.37 0.45
CA ALA A 189 -12.35 -1.14 0.44
C ALA A 189 -12.69 -0.22 -0.74
N ILE A 190 -13.57 -0.67 -1.64
CA ILE A 190 -13.87 0.03 -2.89
C ILE A 190 -15.10 0.90 -2.68
N PRO A 191 -15.13 2.16 -3.16
CA PRO A 191 -16.33 2.99 -3.13
C PRO A 191 -17.53 2.26 -3.73
N PHE A 192 -18.68 2.35 -3.08
CA PHE A 192 -19.87 1.58 -3.45
C PHE A 192 -21.12 2.46 -3.49
N VAL A 193 -21.72 2.62 -4.67
CA VAL A 193 -23.02 3.31 -4.92
C VAL A 193 -23.07 4.81 -4.60
N LYS A 194 -22.57 5.27 -3.45
CA LYS A 194 -22.67 6.66 -2.95
C LYS A 194 -21.40 6.99 -2.14
N LYS A 195 -21.00 8.27 -2.11
CA LYS A 195 -19.85 8.74 -1.31
C LYS A 195 -20.04 8.34 0.17
N GLY A 196 -18.97 7.82 0.79
CA GLY A 196 -18.97 7.37 2.19
C GLY A 196 -19.45 5.93 2.38
N TYR A 197 -19.80 5.22 1.32
CA TYR A 197 -20.16 3.80 1.34
C TYR A 197 -19.12 3.00 0.58
N TYR A 198 -18.79 1.83 1.11
CA TYR A 198 -17.71 0.98 0.62
C TYR A 198 -18.15 -0.48 0.61
N ALA A 199 -17.58 -1.24 -0.31
CA ALA A 199 -17.71 -2.68 -0.38
C ALA A 199 -16.33 -3.34 -0.48
N ALA A 200 -16.18 -4.54 0.08
CA ALA A 200 -14.95 -5.31 -0.02
C ALA A 200 -15.25 -6.81 -0.12
N LEU A 201 -14.38 -7.50 -0.86
CA LEU A 201 -14.22 -8.95 -0.78
C LEU A 201 -12.99 -9.24 0.04
N ILE A 202 -13.14 -10.14 1.01
CA ILE A 202 -12.13 -10.44 2.02
C ILE A 202 -11.82 -11.93 1.94
N PRO A 203 -10.64 -12.29 1.43
CA PRO A 203 -10.19 -13.68 1.39
C PRO A 203 -9.69 -14.12 2.77
N TRP A 204 -9.99 -15.36 3.14
CA TRP A 204 -9.32 -16.05 4.22
C TRP A 204 -8.32 -17.02 3.59
N ASP A 205 -7.03 -16.74 3.72
CA ASP A 205 -5.97 -17.62 3.23
C ASP A 205 -6.07 -19.02 3.85
N VAL A 206 -5.94 -20.04 3.02
CA VAL A 206 -5.98 -21.43 3.46
C VAL A 206 -4.85 -21.78 4.44
N LYS A 207 -3.72 -21.07 4.38
CA LYS A 207 -2.58 -21.27 5.28
C LYS A 207 -2.82 -20.72 6.69
N ASP A 208 -3.82 -19.86 6.87
CA ASP A 208 -4.14 -19.24 8.16
C ASP A 208 -5.18 -20.08 8.94
N GLU A 209 -4.80 -20.61 10.11
CA GLU A 209 -5.68 -21.43 10.96
C GLU A 209 -6.85 -20.64 11.58
N ASN A 210 -6.65 -19.35 11.81
CA ASN A 210 -7.61 -18.45 12.44
C ASN A 210 -7.75 -17.20 11.58
N PHE A 211 -8.93 -16.60 11.62
CA PHE A 211 -9.23 -15.43 10.81
C PHE A 211 -10.11 -14.44 11.55
N ARG A 212 -9.69 -13.18 11.55
CA ARG A 212 -10.54 -12.03 11.93
C ARG A 212 -10.27 -10.90 10.98
N ALA A 213 -11.32 -10.21 10.57
CA ALA A 213 -11.23 -9.02 9.72
C ALA A 213 -11.86 -7.82 10.42
N TYR A 214 -11.27 -6.65 10.18
CA TYR A 214 -11.72 -5.39 10.76
C TYR A 214 -11.74 -4.32 9.67
N ILE A 215 -12.80 -3.52 9.64
CA ILE A 215 -12.82 -2.27 8.90
C ILE A 215 -12.01 -1.26 9.71
N VAL A 216 -11.14 -0.52 9.04
CA VAL A 216 -10.39 0.60 9.61
C VAL A 216 -10.75 1.85 8.83
N ALA A 217 -11.19 2.87 9.55
CA ALA A 217 -11.36 4.22 9.03
C ALA A 217 -10.41 5.16 9.79
N LYS A 218 -9.62 5.92 9.05
CA LYS A 218 -8.65 6.87 9.57
C LYS A 218 -8.86 8.23 8.95
N ASP A 219 -8.88 9.27 9.78
CA ASP A 219 -8.93 10.66 9.32
C ASP A 219 -7.53 11.28 9.19
N LYS A 220 -7.49 12.49 8.62
CA LYS A 220 -6.25 13.26 8.46
C LYS A 220 -5.60 13.68 9.79
N ALA A 221 -6.37 13.73 10.89
CA ALA A 221 -5.87 14.04 12.22
C ALA A 221 -5.22 12.82 12.92
N GLY A 222 -5.35 11.64 12.32
CA GLY A 222 -4.83 10.37 12.83
C GLY A 222 -5.76 9.69 13.82
N ASN A 223 -7.03 10.11 13.93
CA ASN A 223 -8.03 9.34 14.67
C ASN A 223 -8.41 8.10 13.87
N ILE A 224 -8.58 6.98 14.58
CA ILE A 224 -8.81 5.68 13.98
C ILE A 224 -10.02 5.04 14.65
N ASN A 225 -10.93 4.53 13.83
CA ASN A 225 -11.97 3.61 14.27
C ASN A 225 -11.74 2.24 13.61
N LYS A 226 -11.81 1.18 14.43
CA LYS A 226 -11.61 -0.21 14.00
C LYS A 226 -12.84 -1.04 14.38
N GLN A 227 -13.63 -1.42 13.37
CA GLN A 227 -14.87 -2.18 13.55
C GLN A 227 -14.70 -3.63 13.11
N ARG A 228 -14.97 -4.59 14.00
CA ARG A 228 -14.86 -6.03 13.67
C ARG A 228 -15.99 -6.47 12.75
N ILE A 229 -15.62 -7.17 11.66
CA ILE A 229 -16.57 -7.89 10.82
C ILE A 229 -16.80 -9.27 11.42
N ARG A 230 -18.06 -9.65 11.61
CA ARG A 230 -18.44 -10.92 12.25
C ARG A 230 -18.92 -11.91 11.19
N TYR A 231 -18.18 -13.00 11.06
CA TYR A 231 -18.53 -14.16 10.26
C TYR A 231 -18.74 -15.37 11.15
N TYR A 232 -19.63 -16.27 10.74
CA TYR A 232 -19.61 -17.65 11.18
C TYR A 232 -18.46 -18.37 10.48
N PHE A 233 -17.59 -19.06 11.23
CA PHE A 233 -16.47 -19.80 10.64
C PHE A 233 -16.89 -21.24 10.36
N ALA A 234 -16.70 -21.64 9.12
CA ALA A 234 -16.84 -23.04 8.74
C ALA A 234 -15.48 -23.63 8.38
N ASN A 235 -15.08 -24.64 9.15
CA ASN A 235 -13.83 -25.34 8.90
C ASN A 235 -13.97 -26.21 7.64
N LYS A 236 -13.09 -25.97 6.67
CA LYS A 236 -12.96 -26.82 5.49
C LYS A 236 -11.77 -27.74 5.69
N LYS A 237 -12.00 -29.05 5.57
CA LYS A 237 -10.90 -30.02 5.52
C LYS A 237 -10.39 -30.12 4.09
N TYR A 238 -9.10 -29.86 3.93
CA TYR A 238 -8.40 -29.98 2.65
C TYR A 238 -7.67 -31.32 2.56
N ARG A 239 -7.39 -31.74 1.33
CA ARG A 239 -6.67 -32.97 1.04
C ARG A 239 -5.22 -32.83 1.52
N VAL A 240 -4.66 -33.95 1.99
CA VAL A 240 -3.23 -34.07 2.28
C VAL A 240 -2.70 -35.22 1.44
N SER A 241 -1.67 -34.96 0.66
CA SER A 241 -1.09 -35.92 -0.28
C SER A 241 0.38 -36.18 0.04
N ASN A 242 0.74 -37.45 0.22
CA ASN A 242 2.12 -37.88 0.41
C ASN A 242 2.66 -38.42 -0.93
N ILE A 243 3.60 -37.69 -1.53
CA ILE A 243 4.10 -37.96 -2.88
C ILE A 243 5.53 -38.49 -2.79
N LYS A 244 5.71 -39.76 -3.17
CA LYS A 244 7.04 -40.38 -3.28
C LYS A 244 7.64 -40.01 -4.63
N LEU A 245 8.73 -39.26 -4.60
CA LEU A 245 9.50 -38.88 -5.77
C LEU A 245 10.30 -40.07 -6.27
N ASN A 246 10.37 -40.22 -7.58
CA ASN A 246 11.24 -41.17 -8.25
C ASN A 246 12.24 -40.43 -9.14
N ASP A 247 13.23 -41.18 -9.60
CA ASP A 247 14.30 -40.62 -10.40
C ASP A 247 13.79 -39.97 -11.69
N LYS A 248 12.89 -40.66 -12.40
CA LYS A 248 12.30 -40.18 -13.66
C LYS A 248 11.58 -38.83 -13.50
N PHE A 249 10.93 -38.59 -12.37
CA PHE A 249 10.26 -37.32 -12.10
C PHE A 249 11.26 -36.17 -11.96
N ILE A 250 12.36 -36.40 -11.23
CA ILE A 250 13.39 -35.37 -11.00
C ILE A 250 14.19 -35.10 -12.29
N ASP A 251 14.52 -36.14 -13.05
CA ASP A 251 15.30 -36.00 -14.29
C ASP A 251 14.50 -35.42 -15.46
N GLY A 252 13.17 -35.36 -15.33
CA GLY A 252 12.29 -34.79 -16.33
C GLY A 252 12.17 -33.27 -16.19
N LYS A 253 10.96 -32.80 -15.86
CA LYS A 253 10.63 -31.38 -15.83
C LYS A 253 11.39 -30.58 -14.77
N ILE A 254 11.74 -31.21 -13.65
CA ILE A 254 12.50 -30.56 -12.59
C ILE A 254 13.90 -30.18 -13.09
N GLU A 255 14.58 -31.09 -13.78
CA GLU A 255 15.87 -30.81 -14.43
C GLU A 255 15.77 -29.64 -15.42
N PHE A 256 14.74 -29.66 -16.27
CA PHE A 256 14.51 -28.59 -17.25
C PHE A 256 14.27 -27.23 -16.58
N LEU A 257 13.39 -27.16 -15.58
CA LEU A 257 13.07 -25.92 -14.86
C LEU A 257 14.28 -25.41 -14.08
N ALA A 258 14.99 -26.30 -13.38
CA ALA A 258 16.20 -25.91 -12.65
C ALA A 258 17.27 -25.36 -13.59
N LYS A 259 17.52 -25.99 -14.75
CA LYS A 259 18.47 -25.47 -15.75
C LYS A 259 18.05 -24.12 -16.32
N THR A 260 16.75 -23.89 -16.47
CA THR A 260 16.20 -22.67 -17.08
C THR A 260 16.24 -21.49 -16.11
N TYR A 261 15.89 -21.72 -14.84
CA TYR A 261 15.60 -20.65 -13.88
C TYR A 261 16.60 -20.54 -12.72
N ALA A 262 17.46 -21.54 -12.49
CA ALA A 262 18.44 -21.44 -11.40
C ALA A 262 19.45 -20.30 -11.67
N PRO A 263 19.92 -19.60 -10.60
CA PRO A 263 20.96 -18.59 -10.73
C PRO A 263 22.21 -19.13 -11.43
N LYS A 264 22.74 -18.38 -12.39
CA LYS A 264 23.95 -18.76 -13.13
C LYS A 264 25.12 -18.96 -12.17
N GLY A 265 25.85 -20.06 -12.34
CA GLY A 265 27.03 -20.40 -11.53
C GLY A 265 26.74 -21.24 -10.28
N ARG A 266 25.48 -21.59 -10.00
CA ARG A 266 25.11 -22.52 -8.93
C ARG A 266 24.93 -23.93 -9.50
N GLU A 267 25.88 -24.82 -9.25
CA GLU A 267 25.69 -26.26 -9.51
C GLU A 267 24.81 -26.86 -8.42
N LEU A 268 23.58 -27.21 -8.78
CA LEU A 268 22.63 -27.87 -7.88
C LEU A 268 22.75 -29.39 -8.01
N THR A 269 22.85 -30.10 -6.89
CA THR A 269 22.64 -31.54 -6.85
C THR A 269 21.21 -31.90 -7.24
N ARG A 270 20.97 -33.19 -7.53
CA ARG A 270 19.67 -33.71 -7.97
C ARG A 270 18.51 -33.30 -7.04
N LEU A 271 18.66 -33.48 -5.73
CA LEU A 271 17.62 -33.15 -4.75
C LEU A 271 17.50 -31.64 -4.54
N GLU A 272 18.60 -30.90 -4.63
CA GLU A 272 18.58 -29.44 -4.56
C GLU A 272 17.87 -28.81 -5.77
N LYS A 273 17.93 -29.42 -6.96
CA LYS A 273 17.12 -28.98 -8.11
C LYS A 273 15.63 -29.07 -7.81
N PHE A 274 15.19 -30.17 -7.19
CA PHE A 274 13.79 -30.31 -6.78
C PHE A 274 13.40 -29.25 -5.75
N LYS A 275 14.22 -29.05 -4.70
CA LYS A 275 13.95 -28.04 -3.68
C LYS A 275 13.92 -26.63 -4.27
N PHE A 276 14.88 -26.29 -5.15
CA PHE A 276 14.89 -25.02 -5.86
C PHE A 276 13.58 -24.80 -6.64
N VAL A 277 13.13 -25.79 -7.41
CA VAL A 277 11.89 -25.66 -8.20
C VAL A 277 10.65 -25.56 -7.29
N ASN A 278 10.58 -26.40 -6.25
CA ASN A 278 9.38 -26.50 -5.41
C ASN A 278 9.27 -25.36 -4.36
N GLU A 279 10.39 -24.78 -3.94
CA GLU A 279 10.47 -23.75 -2.90
C GLU A 279 10.82 -22.40 -3.54
N ASP A 280 12.06 -22.20 -3.99
CA ASP A 280 12.57 -20.90 -4.45
C ASP A 280 11.83 -20.37 -5.69
N LEU A 281 11.75 -21.19 -6.75
CA LEU A 281 11.11 -20.81 -8.01
C LEU A 281 9.61 -20.60 -7.79
N ARG A 282 8.95 -21.51 -7.07
CA ARG A 282 7.53 -21.39 -6.69
C ARG A 282 7.26 -20.08 -5.97
N ASN A 283 8.04 -19.76 -4.93
CA ASN A 283 7.88 -18.52 -4.16
C ASN A 283 8.06 -17.28 -5.05
N SER A 284 9.00 -17.32 -6.01
CA SER A 284 9.20 -16.22 -6.96
C SER A 284 8.01 -16.07 -7.93
N ASN A 285 7.42 -17.19 -8.37
CA ASN A 285 6.27 -17.19 -9.26
C ASN A 285 5.00 -16.71 -8.55
N GLU A 286 4.79 -17.15 -7.30
CA GLU A 286 3.68 -16.71 -6.43
C GLU A 286 3.82 -15.21 -6.10
N ALA A 287 5.03 -14.71 -5.80
CA ALA A 287 5.25 -13.29 -5.54
C ALA A 287 4.83 -12.39 -6.71
N LEU A 288 5.17 -12.78 -7.94
CA LEU A 288 4.73 -12.07 -9.15
C LEU A 288 3.21 -12.09 -9.30
N ILE A 289 2.58 -13.24 -9.07
CA ILE A 289 1.12 -13.38 -9.14
C ILE A 289 0.46 -12.46 -8.09
N HIS A 290 0.94 -12.46 -6.85
CA HIS A 290 0.40 -11.64 -5.76
C HIS A 290 0.61 -10.14 -6.02
N GLU A 291 1.75 -9.74 -6.57
CA GLU A 291 2.01 -8.34 -6.95
C GLU A 291 0.99 -7.84 -7.98
N ILE A 292 0.70 -8.65 -9.00
CA ILE A 292 -0.23 -8.26 -10.07
C ILE A 292 -1.68 -8.29 -9.57
N THR A 293 -2.05 -9.31 -8.82
CA THR A 293 -3.44 -9.56 -8.41
C THR A 293 -3.86 -8.85 -7.11
N SER A 294 -2.93 -8.16 -6.44
CA SER A 294 -3.23 -7.27 -5.30
C SER A 294 -3.65 -5.85 -5.72
N LYS A 295 -3.46 -5.49 -7.00
CA LYS A 295 -3.85 -4.17 -7.52
C LYS A 295 -5.37 -4.10 -7.61
N VAL A 296 -5.97 -3.01 -7.16
CA VAL A 296 -7.44 -2.82 -7.22
C VAL A 296 -7.74 -1.36 -7.55
N PRO A 297 -8.38 -1.05 -8.70
CA PRO A 297 -8.80 0.30 -9.05
C PRO A 297 -9.74 0.93 -8.00
N ASP A 298 -9.75 2.26 -7.93
CA ASP A 298 -10.65 3.05 -7.06
C ASP A 298 -12.04 3.31 -7.65
N ASP A 299 -12.35 2.65 -8.76
CA ASP A 299 -13.61 2.86 -9.48
C ASP A 299 -14.81 2.47 -8.63
N ILE A 300 -15.79 3.38 -8.57
CA ILE A 300 -17.02 3.15 -7.81
C ILE A 300 -17.79 1.97 -8.38
N ILE A 301 -18.12 1.01 -7.51
CA ILE A 301 -18.96 -0.13 -7.87
C ILE A 301 -20.42 0.29 -7.81
N ASN A 302 -21.04 0.43 -8.97
CA ASN A 302 -22.47 0.67 -9.11
C ASN A 302 -23.26 -0.60 -9.38
N ASN A 303 -22.79 -1.43 -10.33
CA ASN A 303 -23.40 -2.68 -10.75
C ASN A 303 -22.30 -3.71 -10.96
N PHE A 304 -22.05 -4.56 -9.97
CA PHE A 304 -21.11 -5.67 -10.10
C PHE A 304 -21.82 -6.89 -10.69
N LYS A 305 -21.19 -7.55 -11.67
CA LYS A 305 -21.71 -8.78 -12.29
C LYS A 305 -20.57 -9.76 -12.51
N ILE A 306 -20.80 -10.99 -12.03
CA ILE A 306 -19.95 -12.15 -12.24
C ILE A 306 -20.82 -13.40 -12.49
N ASN A 307 -20.46 -14.17 -13.52
CA ASN A 307 -20.99 -15.49 -13.84
C ASN A 307 -20.11 -16.57 -13.17
N LEU A 308 -20.55 -17.82 -13.24
CA LEU A 308 -19.76 -18.97 -12.79
C LEU A 308 -18.46 -19.08 -13.59
N PHE A 309 -17.37 -19.42 -12.91
CA PHE A 309 -16.14 -19.78 -13.60
C PHE A 309 -16.15 -21.27 -13.97
N ALA A 310 -16.19 -21.55 -15.27
CA ALA A 310 -16.15 -22.88 -15.86
C ALA A 310 -15.19 -22.82 -17.07
N PRO A 311 -13.86 -22.81 -16.81
CA PRO A 311 -12.86 -22.44 -17.80
C PRO A 311 -12.66 -23.48 -18.89
N LEU A 312 -13.10 -24.72 -18.66
CA LEU A 312 -13.04 -25.82 -19.61
C LEU A 312 -14.40 -26.48 -19.78
N LYS A 313 -14.81 -26.66 -21.04
CA LYS A 313 -15.97 -27.48 -21.38
C LYS A 313 -15.64 -28.95 -21.15
N ASN A 314 -16.53 -29.66 -20.44
CA ASN A 314 -16.36 -31.07 -20.06
C ASN A 314 -15.03 -31.36 -19.32
N GLY A 315 -14.48 -30.37 -18.61
CA GLY A 315 -13.26 -30.55 -17.84
C GLY A 315 -13.48 -31.46 -16.64
N GLN A 316 -12.58 -32.41 -16.44
CA GLN A 316 -12.52 -33.26 -15.25
C GLN A 316 -11.48 -32.71 -14.28
N LYS A 317 -11.85 -32.56 -13.01
CA LYS A 317 -10.91 -32.20 -11.95
C LYS A 317 -9.93 -33.35 -11.69
N VAL A 318 -8.64 -33.07 -11.79
CA VAL A 318 -7.55 -34.02 -11.53
C VAL A 318 -6.69 -33.64 -10.32
N ALA A 319 -6.78 -32.39 -9.83
CA ALA A 319 -6.24 -31.99 -8.54
C ALA A 319 -7.08 -30.93 -7.84
N ASP A 320 -7.06 -30.96 -6.50
CA ASP A 320 -7.86 -30.11 -5.63
C ASP A 320 -7.11 -28.84 -5.20
N TYR A 321 -7.86 -27.77 -4.97
CA TYR A 321 -7.35 -26.56 -4.34
C TYR A 321 -6.97 -26.84 -2.88
N ALA A 322 -5.86 -26.24 -2.48
CA ALA A 322 -5.22 -26.36 -1.18
C ALA A 322 -4.89 -27.79 -0.74
N ASP A 323 -4.70 -28.72 -1.69
CA ASP A 323 -4.05 -30.00 -1.40
C ASP A 323 -2.65 -29.75 -0.84
N HIS A 324 -2.43 -30.13 0.42
CA HIS A 324 -1.13 -29.99 1.07
C HIS A 324 -0.28 -31.20 0.72
N ARG A 325 0.69 -30.98 -0.15
CA ARG A 325 1.55 -32.01 -0.73
C ARG A 325 2.84 -32.11 0.05
N PHE A 326 3.13 -33.27 0.62
CA PHE A 326 4.40 -33.61 1.24
C PHE A 326 5.19 -34.52 0.29
N TYR A 327 6.42 -34.15 -0.01
CA TYR A 327 7.29 -34.87 -0.92
C TYR A 327 8.36 -35.64 -0.14
N SER A 328 8.59 -36.90 -0.52
CA SER A 328 9.68 -37.71 0.02
C SER A 328 10.50 -38.38 -1.09
N TYR A 329 11.77 -38.63 -0.82
CA TYR A 329 12.67 -39.36 -1.71
C TYR A 329 13.42 -40.42 -0.90
N ASN A 330 13.43 -41.68 -1.36
CA ASN A 330 13.96 -42.81 -0.59
C ASN A 330 13.38 -42.93 0.83
N ASN A 331 12.08 -42.64 0.98
CA ASN A 331 11.33 -42.57 2.23
C ASN A 331 11.75 -41.46 3.21
N GLU A 332 12.68 -40.58 2.85
CA GLU A 332 13.05 -39.41 3.64
C GLU A 332 12.21 -38.18 3.21
N PRO A 333 11.64 -37.40 4.16
CA PRO A 333 10.97 -36.14 3.84
C PRO A 333 11.91 -35.16 3.14
N LEU A 334 11.42 -34.51 2.08
CA LEU A 334 12.24 -33.61 1.27
C LEU A 334 11.73 -32.16 1.24
N SER A 335 10.43 -31.96 0.98
CA SER A 335 9.82 -30.64 0.83
C SER A 335 8.29 -30.73 0.95
N SER A 336 7.59 -29.61 0.99
CA SER A 336 6.13 -29.56 0.88
C SER A 336 5.65 -28.37 0.04
N SER A 337 4.40 -28.42 -0.41
CA SER A 337 3.75 -27.28 -1.08
C SER A 337 2.24 -27.35 -0.94
N TYR A 338 1.56 -26.22 -1.14
CA TYR A 338 0.12 -26.16 -1.32
C TYR A 338 -0.22 -26.06 -2.80
N HIS A 339 -1.27 -26.73 -3.22
CA HIS A 339 -1.80 -26.58 -4.57
C HIS A 339 -2.81 -25.42 -4.65
N MET A 340 -2.38 -24.23 -5.06
CA MET A 340 -3.18 -22.99 -4.96
C MET A 340 -4.19 -22.78 -6.12
N GLY A 341 -4.76 -23.86 -6.65
CA GLY A 341 -5.76 -23.82 -7.72
C GLY A 341 -6.40 -25.18 -7.97
N LEU A 342 -7.18 -25.29 -9.05
CA LEU A 342 -7.72 -26.55 -9.55
C LEU A 342 -6.99 -26.97 -10.80
N ASP A 343 -6.62 -28.24 -10.89
CA ASP A 343 -6.15 -28.79 -12.16
C ASP A 343 -7.34 -29.44 -12.87
N LEU A 344 -7.64 -28.96 -14.07
CA LEU A 344 -8.74 -29.44 -14.89
C LEU A 344 -8.19 -29.98 -16.21
N ALA A 345 -8.44 -31.26 -16.49
CA ALA A 345 -8.03 -31.93 -17.71
C ALA A 345 -9.23 -32.15 -18.65
N SER A 346 -8.97 -32.14 -19.95
CA SER A 346 -9.94 -32.45 -21.00
C SER A 346 -9.21 -33.16 -22.15
N VAL A 347 -9.70 -33.06 -23.38
CA VAL A 347 -8.93 -33.43 -24.57
C VAL A 347 -7.67 -32.57 -24.69
N LYS A 348 -6.64 -33.09 -25.35
CA LYS A 348 -5.37 -32.38 -25.57
C LYS A 348 -5.61 -31.00 -26.21
N GLU A 349 -4.90 -29.98 -25.73
CA GLU A 349 -5.00 -28.59 -26.22
C GLU A 349 -6.46 -28.08 -26.24
N ALA A 350 -7.24 -28.43 -25.21
CA ALA A 350 -8.62 -27.99 -25.09
C ALA A 350 -8.71 -26.46 -25.00
N PRO A 351 -9.71 -25.82 -25.67
CA PRO A 351 -9.91 -24.38 -25.56
C PRO A 351 -10.24 -23.95 -24.13
N ILE A 352 -9.51 -22.94 -23.64
CA ILE A 352 -9.76 -22.28 -22.36
C ILE A 352 -10.68 -21.09 -22.60
N ILE A 353 -11.77 -20.99 -21.84
CA ILE A 353 -12.82 -19.98 -22.00
C ILE A 353 -12.83 -19.05 -20.78
N SER A 354 -12.88 -17.74 -21.00
CA SER A 354 -13.24 -16.78 -19.95
C SER A 354 -14.76 -16.70 -19.83
N ASN A 355 -15.34 -17.04 -18.67
CA ASN A 355 -16.80 -16.97 -18.48
C ASN A 355 -17.30 -15.58 -18.04
N ASN A 356 -16.37 -14.64 -17.88
CA ASN A 356 -16.64 -13.30 -17.40
C ASN A 356 -15.93 -12.26 -18.25
N ASP A 357 -16.53 -11.08 -18.30
CA ASP A 357 -15.85 -9.91 -18.85
C ASP A 357 -14.63 -9.60 -17.99
N GLY A 358 -13.57 -9.09 -18.61
CA GLY A 358 -12.37 -8.73 -17.88
C GLY A 358 -11.32 -8.03 -18.72
N GLU A 359 -10.17 -7.78 -18.09
CA GLU A 359 -8.98 -7.26 -18.73
C GLU A 359 -7.81 -8.20 -18.46
N VAL A 360 -7.09 -8.55 -19.51
CA VAL A 360 -5.89 -9.38 -19.39
C VAL A 360 -4.77 -8.56 -18.76
N VAL A 361 -4.27 -9.00 -17.62
CA VAL A 361 -3.21 -8.29 -16.86
C VAL A 361 -1.86 -8.99 -16.91
N LEU A 362 -1.81 -10.24 -17.36
CA LEU A 362 -0.56 -10.98 -17.58
C LEU A 362 -0.75 -12.04 -18.67
N VAL A 363 0.23 -12.14 -19.56
CA VAL A 363 0.43 -13.23 -20.53
C VAL A 363 1.92 -13.46 -20.67
N GLN A 364 2.49 -14.42 -19.94
CA GLN A 364 3.91 -14.75 -20.05
C GLN A 364 4.25 -16.10 -19.41
N GLU A 365 5.44 -16.63 -19.73
CA GLU A 365 6.05 -17.75 -19.01
C GLU A 365 6.34 -17.35 -17.56
N ASN A 366 5.88 -18.15 -16.59
CA ASN A 366 6.06 -17.92 -15.17
C ASN A 366 6.48 -19.21 -14.44
N GLY A 367 7.70 -19.69 -14.74
CA GLY A 367 8.35 -20.79 -14.02
C GLY A 367 7.49 -22.05 -13.93
N ILE A 368 7.10 -22.44 -12.71
CA ILE A 368 6.30 -23.65 -12.50
C ILE A 368 4.92 -23.57 -13.14
N TYR A 369 4.36 -22.37 -13.33
CA TYR A 369 3.05 -22.20 -13.97
C TYR A 369 3.11 -22.25 -15.49
N GLY A 370 4.30 -22.26 -16.11
CA GLY A 370 4.44 -22.21 -17.56
C GLY A 370 3.86 -20.94 -18.17
N LEU A 371 3.37 -21.01 -19.40
CA LEU A 371 2.62 -19.92 -20.02
C LEU A 371 1.35 -19.67 -19.20
N ASN A 372 1.36 -18.51 -18.55
CA ASN A 372 0.36 -18.09 -17.59
C ASN A 372 -0.44 -16.93 -18.18
N ILE A 373 -1.77 -16.99 -18.03
CA ILE A 373 -2.69 -15.91 -18.38
C ILE A 373 -3.41 -15.49 -17.10
N ILE A 374 -3.43 -14.20 -16.78
CA ILE A 374 -4.22 -13.66 -15.66
C ILE A 374 -5.19 -12.61 -16.18
N ILE A 375 -6.45 -12.70 -15.75
CA ILE A 375 -7.53 -11.78 -16.12
C ILE A 375 -8.10 -11.14 -14.85
N TYR A 376 -8.25 -9.82 -14.89
CA TYR A 376 -8.96 -9.03 -13.88
C TYR A 376 -10.44 -8.89 -14.23
N HIS A 377 -11.34 -9.23 -13.30
CA HIS A 377 -12.80 -9.21 -13.52
C HIS A 377 -13.52 -8.06 -12.79
N GLY A 378 -12.78 -7.13 -12.19
CA GLY A 378 -13.36 -6.12 -11.30
C GLY A 378 -13.45 -6.59 -9.84
N PHE A 379 -13.71 -5.64 -8.95
CA PHE A 379 -13.93 -5.89 -7.51
C PHE A 379 -12.78 -6.66 -6.80
N GLY A 380 -11.57 -6.59 -7.34
CA GLY A 380 -10.39 -7.29 -6.82
C GLY A 380 -10.36 -8.79 -7.14
N ILE A 381 -11.22 -9.29 -8.03
CA ILE A 381 -11.26 -10.69 -8.45
C ILE A 381 -10.38 -10.88 -9.69
N TYR A 382 -9.57 -11.93 -9.63
CA TYR A 382 -8.71 -12.36 -10.71
C TYR A 382 -8.89 -13.85 -10.97
N THR A 383 -8.72 -14.27 -12.22
CA THR A 383 -8.53 -15.68 -12.58
C THR A 383 -7.16 -15.89 -13.18
N LEU A 384 -6.54 -17.01 -12.85
CA LEU A 384 -5.25 -17.44 -13.37
C LEU A 384 -5.42 -18.74 -14.15
N TYR A 385 -4.74 -18.82 -15.30
CA TYR A 385 -4.72 -19.98 -16.19
C TYR A 385 -3.27 -20.35 -16.47
N GLY A 386 -2.78 -21.40 -15.83
CA GLY A 386 -1.42 -21.93 -16.00
C GLY A 386 -1.36 -23.12 -16.94
N HIS A 387 -0.13 -23.45 -17.33
CA HIS A 387 0.28 -24.56 -18.18
C HIS A 387 -0.20 -24.45 -19.63
N CYS A 388 -0.58 -23.26 -20.10
CA CYS A 388 -1.14 -23.07 -21.43
C CYS A 388 -0.11 -23.45 -22.52
N THR A 389 -0.58 -23.97 -23.65
CA THR A 389 0.30 -24.17 -24.82
C THR A 389 0.45 -22.87 -25.61
N ASP A 390 -0.64 -22.13 -25.77
CA ASP A 390 -0.71 -20.83 -26.42
C ASP A 390 -1.60 -19.86 -25.64
N ALA A 391 -1.47 -18.57 -25.98
CA ALA A 391 -2.39 -17.52 -25.55
C ALA A 391 -2.97 -16.86 -26.80
N LYS A 392 -4.28 -16.63 -26.80
CA LYS A 392 -5.03 -15.98 -27.89
C LYS A 392 -5.38 -14.53 -27.58
N VAL A 393 -4.82 -14.02 -26.48
CA VAL A 393 -5.01 -12.67 -25.96
C VAL A 393 -3.66 -12.10 -25.54
N ASN A 394 -3.59 -10.77 -25.47
CA ASN A 394 -2.43 -10.02 -25.03
C ASN A 394 -2.75 -9.20 -23.79
N VAL A 395 -1.72 -8.80 -23.04
CA VAL A 395 -1.88 -7.88 -21.90
C VAL A 395 -2.54 -6.58 -22.36
N GLY A 396 -3.58 -6.16 -21.65
CA GLY A 396 -4.41 -4.98 -21.96
C GLY A 396 -5.68 -5.30 -22.75
N ASP A 397 -5.82 -6.51 -23.30
CA ASP A 397 -7.01 -6.90 -24.05
C ASP A 397 -8.24 -6.95 -23.11
N LYS A 398 -9.38 -6.47 -23.61
CA LYS A 398 -10.68 -6.61 -22.96
C LYS A 398 -11.33 -7.89 -23.44
N VAL A 399 -11.51 -8.85 -22.54
CA VAL A 399 -12.10 -10.15 -22.83
C VAL A 399 -13.58 -10.12 -22.53
N LYS A 400 -14.39 -10.76 -23.38
CA LYS A 400 -15.83 -10.96 -23.14
C LYS A 400 -16.15 -12.35 -22.62
N ALA A 401 -17.21 -12.44 -21.83
CA ALA A 401 -17.74 -13.73 -21.41
C ALA A 401 -18.03 -14.65 -22.62
N GLY A 402 -17.44 -15.86 -22.60
CA GLY A 402 -17.54 -16.86 -23.66
C GLY A 402 -16.35 -16.89 -24.62
N GLU A 403 -15.42 -15.94 -24.52
CA GLU A 403 -14.26 -15.85 -25.40
C GLU A 403 -13.18 -16.89 -25.06
N ILE A 404 -12.54 -17.43 -26.11
CA ILE A 404 -11.42 -18.37 -25.97
C ILE A 404 -10.13 -17.57 -25.79
N ILE A 405 -9.43 -17.79 -24.68
CA ILE A 405 -8.25 -17.02 -24.30
C ILE A 405 -6.93 -17.75 -24.56
N GLY A 406 -6.97 -19.05 -24.85
CA GLY A 406 -5.81 -19.91 -25.08
C GLY A 406 -6.22 -21.37 -25.13
N THR A 407 -5.25 -22.28 -25.12
CA THR A 407 -5.49 -23.71 -24.97
C THR A 407 -4.71 -24.31 -23.81
N THR A 408 -5.24 -25.39 -23.24
CA THR A 408 -4.52 -26.21 -22.25
C THR A 408 -3.20 -26.73 -22.80
N GLY A 409 -2.33 -27.18 -21.91
CA GLY A 409 -1.02 -27.61 -22.34
C GLY A 409 -0.19 -28.27 -21.27
N THR A 410 1.11 -28.26 -21.54
CA THR A 410 2.12 -28.89 -20.69
C THR A 410 3.31 -27.96 -20.46
N THR A 411 3.15 -26.63 -20.52
CA THR A 411 4.24 -25.72 -20.15
C THR A 411 4.45 -25.71 -18.63
N GLY A 412 5.63 -25.28 -18.16
CA GLY A 412 5.96 -25.30 -16.73
C GLY A 412 5.97 -26.69 -16.10
N LEU A 413 5.54 -26.80 -14.84
CA LEU A 413 5.52 -28.04 -14.04
C LEU A 413 4.21 -28.84 -14.21
N ALA A 414 3.78 -29.09 -15.44
CA ALA A 414 2.63 -29.95 -15.75
C ALA A 414 3.04 -31.39 -16.15
N LEU A 415 2.52 -32.44 -15.49
CA LEU A 415 2.85 -33.83 -15.84
C LEU A 415 2.01 -34.43 -16.98
N GLY A 416 0.98 -33.72 -17.41
CA GLY A 416 0.08 -34.09 -18.51
C GLY A 416 -0.70 -32.86 -18.95
N ASP A 417 -1.46 -32.95 -20.04
CA ASP A 417 -2.23 -31.82 -20.58
C ASP A 417 -3.40 -31.46 -19.65
N HIS A 418 -3.36 -30.26 -19.09
CA HIS A 418 -4.42 -29.69 -18.26
C HIS A 418 -4.28 -28.16 -18.19
N VAL A 419 -5.27 -27.48 -17.62
CA VAL A 419 -5.12 -26.10 -17.12
C VAL A 419 -5.03 -26.12 -15.61
N HIS A 420 -4.09 -25.34 -15.07
CA HIS A 420 -4.13 -24.95 -13.68
C HIS A 420 -5.00 -23.69 -13.55
N PHE A 421 -6.18 -23.82 -12.96
CA PHE A 421 -7.15 -22.76 -12.81
C PHE A 421 -7.17 -22.21 -11.37
N GLY A 422 -6.71 -20.99 -11.19
CA GLY A 422 -6.74 -20.26 -9.93
C GLY A 422 -7.81 -19.16 -9.91
N VAL A 423 -8.36 -18.88 -8.74
CA VAL A 423 -9.12 -17.66 -8.47
C VAL A 423 -8.42 -16.92 -7.36
N LEU A 424 -8.19 -15.62 -7.53
CA LEU A 424 -7.57 -14.76 -6.53
C LEU A 424 -8.48 -13.60 -6.18
N VAL A 425 -8.46 -13.20 -4.92
CA VAL A 425 -9.10 -11.97 -4.45
C VAL A 425 -8.05 -11.12 -3.76
N GLN A 426 -7.78 -9.95 -4.33
CA GLN A 426 -6.80 -8.98 -3.81
C GLN A 426 -5.45 -9.61 -3.40
N GLY A 427 -4.88 -10.43 -4.30
CA GLY A 427 -3.57 -11.05 -4.09
C GLY A 427 -3.58 -12.40 -3.40
N ILE A 428 -4.74 -12.90 -2.92
CA ILE A 428 -4.81 -14.18 -2.19
C ILE A 428 -5.57 -15.21 -3.02
N GLU A 429 -5.00 -16.38 -3.22
CA GLU A 429 -5.68 -17.50 -3.86
C GLU A 429 -6.79 -18.03 -2.98
N VAL A 430 -7.97 -18.18 -3.57
CA VAL A 430 -9.18 -18.63 -2.91
C VAL A 430 -9.78 -19.81 -3.64
N ARG A 431 -10.59 -20.58 -2.93
CA ARG A 431 -11.18 -21.82 -3.42
C ARG A 431 -12.01 -21.57 -4.69
N PRO A 432 -11.57 -22.07 -5.87
CA PRO A 432 -12.28 -21.82 -7.11
C PRO A 432 -13.72 -22.36 -7.08
N GLU A 433 -13.97 -23.49 -6.42
CA GLU A 433 -15.32 -24.10 -6.38
C GLU A 433 -16.40 -23.19 -5.78
N GLN A 434 -16.05 -22.22 -4.91
CA GLN A 434 -17.03 -21.23 -4.44
C GLN A 434 -17.58 -20.40 -5.62
N TRP A 435 -16.71 -20.07 -6.57
CA TRP A 435 -17.04 -19.32 -7.77
C TRP A 435 -17.57 -20.19 -8.93
N GLN A 436 -17.65 -21.50 -8.72
CA GLN A 436 -18.34 -22.44 -9.62
C GLN A 436 -19.74 -22.81 -9.10
N ASP A 437 -20.10 -22.31 -7.91
CA ASP A 437 -21.39 -22.55 -7.27
C ASP A 437 -22.29 -21.30 -7.35
N ALA A 438 -23.35 -21.39 -8.14
CA ALA A 438 -24.30 -20.30 -8.34
C ALA A 438 -25.03 -19.89 -7.06
N LYS A 439 -25.33 -20.86 -6.19
CA LYS A 439 -25.97 -20.56 -4.91
C LYS A 439 -25.00 -19.82 -4.01
N TRP A 440 -23.74 -20.26 -3.96
CA TRP A 440 -22.72 -19.57 -3.16
C TRP A 440 -22.52 -18.12 -3.62
N ILE A 441 -22.36 -17.86 -4.94
CA ILE A 441 -22.20 -16.50 -5.48
C ILE A 441 -23.43 -15.66 -5.16
N LYS A 442 -24.64 -16.21 -5.35
CA LYS A 442 -25.89 -15.52 -5.04
C LYS A 442 -25.93 -15.10 -3.57
N ASP A 443 -25.65 -16.01 -2.66
CA ASP A 443 -25.83 -15.78 -1.23
C ASP A 443 -24.73 -14.91 -0.63
N ASN A 444 -23.48 -15.10 -1.05
CA ASN A 444 -22.32 -14.43 -0.44
C ASN A 444 -21.92 -13.15 -1.16
N ILE A 445 -22.30 -12.96 -2.42
CA ILE A 445 -21.93 -11.77 -3.19
C ILE A 445 -23.19 -10.96 -3.51
N TYR A 446 -24.09 -11.50 -4.32
CA TYR A 446 -25.21 -10.71 -4.85
C TYR A 446 -26.21 -10.28 -3.78
N ASN A 447 -26.59 -11.17 -2.86
CA ASN A 447 -27.56 -10.82 -1.81
C ASN A 447 -27.00 -9.71 -0.91
N VAL A 448 -25.72 -9.79 -0.54
CA VAL A 448 -25.06 -8.78 0.30
C VAL A 448 -25.01 -7.43 -0.43
N LEU A 449 -24.51 -7.39 -1.66
CA LEU A 449 -24.40 -6.16 -2.44
C LEU A 449 -25.78 -5.55 -2.76
N ASN A 450 -26.72 -6.34 -3.27
CA ASN A 450 -28.01 -5.84 -3.74
C ASN A 450 -28.92 -5.37 -2.60
N SER A 451 -28.96 -6.10 -1.47
CA SER A 451 -29.73 -5.66 -0.30
C SER A 451 -29.16 -4.37 0.29
N SER A 452 -27.83 -4.27 0.36
CA SER A 452 -27.14 -3.06 0.82
C SER A 452 -27.40 -1.89 -0.11
N LYS A 453 -27.27 -2.08 -1.44
CA LYS A 453 -27.56 -1.05 -2.44
C LYS A 453 -28.99 -0.51 -2.30
N LYS A 454 -29.99 -1.39 -2.11
CA LYS A 454 -31.37 -0.96 -1.89
C LYS A 454 -31.50 -0.09 -0.65
N LYS A 455 -30.89 -0.48 0.47
CA LYS A 455 -30.89 0.29 1.72
C LYS A 455 -30.18 1.64 1.58
N ILE A 456 -29.04 1.68 0.91
CA ILE A 456 -28.24 2.90 0.68
C ILE A 456 -29.00 3.90 -0.19
N LEU A 457 -29.70 3.43 -1.22
CA LEU A 457 -30.46 4.31 -2.12
C LEU A 457 -31.78 4.80 -1.53
N SER A 458 -32.27 4.18 -0.45
CA SER A 458 -33.43 4.65 0.30
C SER A 458 -33.10 5.64 1.42
N GLU A 459 -31.81 5.83 1.73
CA GLU A 459 -31.27 6.84 2.67
C GLU A 459 -30.95 8.16 1.94
#